data_AF-A0A7J5MY12-F1
#
_entry.id   AF-A0A7J5MY12-F1
#
_cell.length_a   1.000
_cell.length_b   1.000
_cell.length_c   1.000
_cell.angle_alpha   90.00
_cell.angle_beta   90.00
_cell.angle_gamma   90.00
#
_symmetry.space_group_name_H-M   'P 1'
#
loop_
_entity.id
_entity.type
_entity.pdbx_description
1 polymer ?
#
loop_
_entity_poly.entity_id
_entity_poly.type
_entity_poly.pdbx_seq_one_letter_code
_entity_poly.pdbx_strand_id
1 'polypeptide(L)'
;MQTDSQLPKTQEALDKRLDQLHDAYLQRLERLKLESGWSLDSIWGDEHWYPDDESRWEAACKEVESYNDKAAQAAADYFEQIRSEWSNYLGNDLPDFDRQPLPDAGRAVWKLAGGSNNTDYPGLRYEDVIPDTNGQVHNKYGLRIDDLWPKHADLDQWKTYLQHVVSTSSRIGMLDQIGSDPSKPRWARVPVGETCEFCVMLASRGFVYLTRETASLGGGFHNGRCDCNVVPSWGERHIAGYDPDALYRQYKSCADTISTLTTQDKYKDYLSALSDKEKAKAPEYKKWKRDLELAEMRWRDRTWLNTGTPPPITFHNDELERETETARPQEIRTANRLRKHGVTPAFQIDYTIVKNPQTGVEERRGLADWAGGIEIKTPDRAGKRTTIEHYLANASKKQDCTRLIIDNTENACMSDEQLIEIIKTINRFKRGSVYILDHSENLIRIK
;
A
#
# COMPACT_ATOMS: atom_id res chain seq x y z
N MET A 1 11.35 34.74 37.30
CA MET A 1 10.62 33.53 37.73
C MET A 1 10.41 32.67 36.50
N GLN A 2 11.29 31.70 36.29
CA GLN A 2 11.04 30.62 35.33
C GLN A 2 9.83 29.85 35.86
N THR A 3 8.76 29.79 35.08
CA THR A 3 7.69 28.82 35.32
C THR A 3 8.32 27.44 35.26
N ASP A 4 8.21 26.66 36.34
CA ASP A 4 8.51 25.24 36.36
C ASP A 4 7.91 24.61 35.12
N SER A 5 8.76 24.30 34.15
CA SER A 5 8.38 23.55 32.96
C SER A 5 7.78 22.24 33.46
N GLN A 6 6.51 21.99 33.12
CA GLN A 6 5.84 20.72 33.37
C GLN A 6 6.49 19.64 32.50
N LEU A 7 7.73 19.27 32.81
CA LEU A 7 8.40 18.14 32.21
C LEU A 7 7.58 16.89 32.53
N PRO A 8 7.31 16.03 31.54
CA PRO A 8 6.50 14.83 31.75
C PRO A 8 7.20 13.94 32.79
N LYS A 9 6.55 13.70 33.93
CA LYS A 9 7.05 12.83 35.01
C LYS A 9 6.48 11.40 34.94
N THR A 10 5.56 11.15 34.01
CA THR A 10 4.90 9.86 33.80
C THR A 10 4.90 9.54 32.30
N GLN A 11 4.84 8.25 31.96
CA GLN A 11 4.75 7.79 30.57
C GLN A 11 3.54 8.40 29.86
N GLU A 12 2.38 8.47 30.53
CA GLU A 12 1.16 9.06 29.96
C GLU A 12 1.33 10.55 29.62
N ALA A 13 2.00 11.32 30.48
CA ALA A 13 2.29 12.73 30.21
C ALA A 13 3.26 12.89 29.03
N LEU A 14 4.26 12.00 28.91
CA LEU A 14 5.17 11.97 27.77
C LEU A 14 4.42 11.63 26.49
N ASP A 15 3.63 10.55 26.47
CA ASP A 15 2.89 10.10 25.28
C ASP A 15 1.95 11.22 24.79
N LYS A 16 1.22 11.88 25.70
CA LYS A 16 0.37 13.04 25.35
C LYS A 16 1.17 14.18 24.72
N ARG A 17 2.37 14.45 25.24
CA ARG A 17 3.26 15.50 24.71
C ARG A 17 3.81 15.11 23.33
N LEU A 18 4.23 13.86 23.16
CA LEU A 18 4.72 13.32 21.90
C LEU A 18 3.62 13.28 20.83
N ASP A 19 2.37 13.01 21.20
CA ASP A 19 1.22 13.06 20.30
C ASP A 19 0.94 14.50 19.83
N GLN A 20 0.99 15.49 20.73
CA GLN A 20 0.86 16.90 20.33
C GLN A 20 1.94 17.33 19.34
N LEU A 21 3.18 16.90 19.55
CA LEU A 21 4.30 17.18 18.64
C LEU A 21 4.10 16.47 17.29
N HIS A 22 3.62 15.22 17.31
CA HIS A 22 3.32 14.45 16.11
C HIS A 22 2.20 15.11 15.30
N ASP A 23 1.09 15.51 15.94
CA ASP A 23 -0.03 16.20 15.30
C ASP A 23 0.40 17.54 14.69
N ALA A 24 1.20 18.33 15.42
CA ALA A 24 1.73 19.59 14.90
C ALA A 24 2.63 19.36 13.67
N TYR A 25 3.43 18.30 13.69
CA TYR A 25 4.26 17.89 12.56
C TYR A 25 3.40 17.46 11.36
N LEU A 26 2.37 16.64 11.56
CA LEU A 26 1.42 16.24 10.50
C LEU A 26 0.73 17.47 9.88
N GLN A 27 0.26 18.39 10.70
CA GLN A 27 -0.38 19.64 10.23
C GLN A 27 0.60 20.52 9.45
N ARG A 28 1.88 20.57 9.85
CA ARG A 28 2.92 21.29 9.11
C ARG A 28 3.16 20.66 7.74
N LEU A 29 3.25 19.34 7.63
CA LEU A 29 3.39 18.66 6.34
C LEU A 29 2.17 18.88 5.44
N GLU A 30 0.97 18.83 5.99
CA GLU A 30 -0.26 19.04 5.21
C GLU A 30 -0.36 20.49 4.70
N ARG A 31 0.05 21.46 5.53
CA ARG A 31 0.17 22.84 5.09
C ARG A 31 1.17 23.00 3.95
N LEU A 32 2.35 22.38 4.06
CA LEU A 32 3.35 22.42 2.98
C LEU A 32 2.79 21.85 1.67
N LYS A 33 2.03 20.75 1.72
CA LYS A 33 1.36 20.19 0.53
C LYS A 33 0.38 21.18 -0.10
N LEU A 34 -0.44 21.85 0.70
CA LEU A 34 -1.39 22.87 0.23
C LEU A 34 -0.68 24.09 -0.38
N GLU A 35 0.27 24.67 0.35
CA GLU A 35 1.06 25.82 -0.10
C GLU A 35 1.83 25.50 -1.40
N SER A 36 2.33 24.27 -1.53
CA SER A 36 3.02 23.82 -2.74
C SER A 36 2.11 23.83 -3.99
N GLY A 37 0.83 23.51 -3.80
CA GLY A 37 -0.17 23.59 -4.87
C GLY A 37 -0.42 25.04 -5.30
N TRP A 38 -0.53 25.96 -4.33
CA TRP A 38 -0.69 27.39 -4.60
C TRP A 38 0.56 28.00 -5.27
N SER A 39 1.76 27.56 -4.90
CA SER A 39 3.00 28.01 -5.55
C SER A 39 2.99 27.64 -7.04
N LEU A 40 2.58 26.41 -7.36
CA LEU A 40 2.44 25.97 -8.75
C LEU A 40 1.31 26.70 -9.50
N ASP A 41 0.21 27.03 -8.82
CA ASP A 41 -0.85 27.88 -9.41
C ASP A 41 -0.30 29.22 -9.87
N SER A 42 0.62 29.82 -9.11
CA SER A 42 1.24 31.11 -9.48
C SER A 42 2.16 31.01 -10.71
N ILE A 43 2.75 29.83 -10.96
CA ILE A 43 3.61 29.56 -12.13
C ILE A 43 2.78 29.34 -13.41
N TRP A 44 1.60 28.72 -13.28
CA TRP A 44 0.69 28.49 -14.42
C TRP A 44 -0.39 29.57 -14.58
N GLY A 45 -0.48 30.51 -13.65
CA GLY A 45 -1.40 31.65 -13.70
C GLY A 45 -0.86 32.83 -14.48
N ASP A 46 -1.68 33.89 -14.57
CA ASP A 46 -1.35 35.11 -15.32
C ASP A 46 -0.32 36.02 -14.61
N GLU A 47 0.10 35.66 -13.39
CA GLU A 47 1.00 36.45 -12.55
C GLU A 47 2.45 36.43 -13.05
N HIS A 48 2.85 35.38 -13.76
CA HIS A 48 4.22 35.20 -14.25
C HIS A 48 4.25 34.89 -15.74
N TRP A 49 5.15 35.58 -16.46
CA TRP A 49 5.41 35.29 -17.87
C TRP A 49 6.71 34.49 -18.01
N TYR A 50 6.65 33.39 -18.76
CA TYR A 50 7.79 32.56 -19.12
C TYR A 50 8.03 32.60 -20.62
N PRO A 51 9.28 32.77 -21.09
CA PRO A 51 9.59 32.89 -22.51
C PRO A 51 9.36 31.60 -23.31
N ASP A 52 9.44 30.45 -22.64
CA ASP A 52 9.26 29.13 -23.21
C ASP A 52 8.85 28.11 -22.13
N ASP A 53 8.49 26.90 -22.57
CA ASP A 53 8.09 25.80 -21.68
C ASP A 53 9.24 25.33 -20.78
N GLU A 54 10.50 25.47 -21.23
CA GLU A 54 11.70 25.09 -20.46
C GLU A 54 11.91 26.00 -19.26
N SER A 55 11.80 27.32 -19.44
CA SER A 55 11.91 28.31 -18.37
C SER A 55 10.80 28.15 -17.31
N ARG A 56 9.58 27.79 -17.74
CA ARG A 56 8.49 27.47 -16.82
C ARG A 56 8.78 26.18 -16.05
N TRP A 57 9.29 25.16 -16.74
CA TRP A 57 9.71 23.91 -16.11
C TRP A 57 10.81 24.13 -15.06
N GLU A 58 11.82 24.95 -15.34
CA GLU A 58 12.87 25.31 -14.38
C GLU A 58 12.30 26.00 -13.12
N ALA A 59 11.29 26.84 -13.28
CA ALA A 59 10.61 27.47 -12.14
C ALA A 59 9.88 26.42 -11.28
N ALA A 60 9.20 25.46 -11.89
CA ALA A 60 8.58 24.34 -11.18
C ALA A 60 9.62 23.47 -10.44
N CYS A 61 10.79 23.25 -11.05
CA CYS A 61 11.90 22.54 -10.40
C CYS A 61 12.42 23.27 -9.15
N LYS A 62 12.52 24.61 -9.19
CA LYS A 62 12.88 25.41 -8.00
C LYS A 62 11.86 25.29 -6.87
N GLU A 63 10.57 25.16 -7.19
CA GLU A 63 9.56 24.88 -6.18
C GLU A 63 9.73 23.49 -5.56
N VAL A 64 10.08 22.47 -6.35
CA VAL A 64 10.44 21.14 -5.82
C VAL A 64 11.61 21.23 -4.84
N GLU A 65 12.67 21.95 -5.19
CA GLU A 65 13.82 22.17 -4.31
C GLU A 65 13.41 22.88 -3.00
N SER A 66 12.66 23.96 -3.10
CA SER A 66 12.14 24.73 -1.97
C SER A 66 11.29 23.88 -1.02
N TYR A 67 10.32 23.13 -1.54
CA TYR A 67 9.43 22.29 -0.73
C TYR A 67 10.10 21.00 -0.24
N ASN A 68 11.12 20.49 -0.95
CA ASN A 68 12.00 19.45 -0.43
C ASN A 68 12.67 19.91 0.87
N ASP A 69 13.30 21.09 0.85
CA ASP A 69 14.05 21.62 1.99
C ASP A 69 13.11 21.94 3.15
N LYS A 70 11.96 22.58 2.89
CA LYS A 70 10.94 22.85 3.91
C LYS A 70 10.43 21.58 4.59
N ALA A 71 10.20 20.51 3.82
CA ALA A 71 9.69 19.25 4.34
C ALA A 71 10.77 18.48 5.12
N ALA A 72 12.01 18.47 4.63
CA ALA A 72 13.12 17.86 5.34
C ALA A 72 13.45 18.61 6.64
N GLN A 73 13.40 19.94 6.63
CA GLN A 73 13.55 20.76 7.83
C GLN A 73 12.42 20.50 8.83
N ALA A 74 11.17 20.39 8.38
CA ALA A 74 10.06 20.04 9.26
C ALA A 74 10.28 18.69 9.98
N ALA A 75 10.85 17.71 9.28
CA ALA A 75 11.21 16.42 9.86
C ALA A 75 12.37 16.53 10.86
N ALA A 76 13.40 17.31 10.54
CA ALA A 76 14.52 17.57 11.46
C ALA A 76 14.06 18.29 12.74
N ASP A 77 13.25 19.34 12.60
CA ASP A 77 12.68 20.08 13.73
C ASP A 77 11.84 19.15 14.63
N TYR A 78 11.01 18.29 14.03
CA TYR A 78 10.21 17.32 14.77
C TYR A 78 11.09 16.30 15.48
N PHE A 79 12.14 15.79 14.81
CA PHE A 79 13.11 14.86 15.39
C PHE A 79 13.80 15.45 16.64
N GLU A 80 14.27 16.69 16.57
CA GLU A 80 14.92 17.35 17.72
C GLU A 80 13.94 17.56 18.88
N GLN A 81 12.68 17.94 18.60
CA GLN A 81 11.66 18.09 19.62
C GLN A 81 11.38 16.79 20.36
N ILE A 82 11.13 15.68 19.64
CA ILE A 82 10.87 14.39 20.28
C ILE A 82 12.10 13.85 21.01
N ARG A 83 13.30 14.02 20.43
CA ARG A 83 14.56 13.63 21.08
C ARG A 83 14.77 14.37 22.39
N SER A 84 14.46 15.67 22.41
CA SER A 84 14.53 16.50 23.62
C SER A 84 13.54 16.05 24.70
N GLU A 85 12.28 15.78 24.33
CA GLU A 85 11.28 15.25 25.28
C GLU A 85 11.70 13.89 25.86
N TRP A 86 12.28 13.02 25.03
CA TRP A 86 12.85 11.75 25.49
C TRP A 86 14.03 11.93 26.43
N SER A 87 14.97 12.82 26.11
CA SER A 87 16.12 13.11 26.97
C SER A 87 15.67 13.62 28.34
N ASN A 88 14.69 14.53 28.36
CA ASN A 88 14.11 15.07 29.58
C ASN A 88 13.41 14.00 30.43
N TYR A 89 12.61 13.15 29.79
CA TYR A 89 11.88 12.08 30.48
C TYR A 89 12.82 11.02 31.07
N LEU A 90 13.87 10.65 30.33
CA LEU A 90 14.87 9.67 30.78
C LEU A 90 15.81 10.23 31.86
N GLY A 91 15.80 11.55 32.09
CA GLY A 91 16.67 12.22 33.07
C GLY A 91 18.16 12.14 32.74
N ASN A 92 18.50 11.80 31.49
CA ASN A 92 19.88 11.68 31.00
C ASN A 92 20.02 12.46 29.70
N ASP A 93 21.11 13.19 29.55
CA ASP A 93 21.44 13.89 28.31
C ASP A 93 21.79 12.86 27.23
N LEU A 94 20.96 12.80 26.18
CA LEU A 94 21.25 11.99 25.01
C LEU A 94 22.49 12.57 24.29
N PRO A 95 23.46 11.73 23.90
CA PRO A 95 24.75 12.17 23.36
C PRO A 95 24.58 13.05 22.12
N ASP A 96 25.24 14.21 22.14
CA ASP A 96 25.21 15.15 21.03
C ASP A 96 25.83 14.56 19.75
N PHE A 97 25.42 15.07 18.59
CA PHE A 97 25.92 14.60 17.30
C PHE A 97 25.82 15.65 16.19
N ASP A 98 26.64 15.47 15.16
CA ASP A 98 26.61 16.34 13.99
C ASP A 98 25.38 16.03 13.12
N ARG A 99 24.50 17.02 13.02
CA ARG A 99 23.27 16.90 12.21
C ARG A 99 23.66 16.77 10.75
N GLN A 100 22.99 15.86 10.06
CA GLN A 100 23.20 15.73 8.62
C GLN A 100 22.65 16.97 7.89
N PRO A 101 23.30 17.40 6.79
CA PRO A 101 22.70 18.34 5.86
C PRO A 101 21.32 17.85 5.41
N LEU A 102 20.45 18.80 5.04
CA LEU A 102 19.16 18.44 4.44
C LEU A 102 19.41 17.65 3.15
N PRO A 103 18.62 16.59 2.87
CA PRO A 103 18.73 15.82 1.65
C PRO A 103 18.44 16.71 0.44
N ASP A 104 19.19 16.51 -0.64
CA ASP A 104 18.92 17.19 -1.90
C ASP A 104 17.61 16.72 -2.53
N ALA A 105 16.98 17.60 -3.32
CA ALA A 105 15.73 17.30 -4.01
C ALA A 105 15.87 16.16 -5.03
N GLY A 106 17.06 16.00 -5.64
CA GLY A 106 17.36 14.90 -6.55
C GLY A 106 17.13 13.52 -5.90
N ARG A 107 17.42 13.38 -4.60
CA ARG A 107 17.16 12.13 -3.87
C ARG A 107 15.67 11.82 -3.77
N ALA A 108 14.82 12.83 -3.61
CA ALA A 108 13.37 12.67 -3.63
C ALA A 108 12.86 12.36 -5.06
N VAL A 109 13.36 13.08 -6.06
CA VAL A 109 13.07 12.86 -7.50
C VAL A 109 13.40 11.43 -7.90
N TRP A 110 14.61 10.96 -7.59
CA TRP A 110 15.05 9.59 -7.86
C TRP A 110 14.15 8.54 -7.19
N LYS A 111 13.72 8.77 -5.95
CA LYS A 111 12.78 7.86 -5.26
C LYS A 111 11.41 7.84 -5.91
N LEU A 112 10.88 8.99 -6.33
CA LEU A 112 9.56 9.10 -6.96
C LEU A 112 9.55 8.56 -8.40
N ALA A 113 10.68 8.65 -9.09
CA ALA A 113 10.91 7.95 -10.36
C ALA A 113 11.09 6.43 -10.18
N GLY A 114 11.04 5.93 -8.94
CA GLY A 114 11.00 4.52 -8.53
C GLY A 114 12.36 3.85 -8.30
N GLY A 115 13.46 4.61 -8.33
CA GLY A 115 14.78 4.20 -7.84
C GLY A 115 15.24 2.78 -8.21
N SER A 116 15.63 2.00 -7.19
CA SER A 116 16.45 0.80 -7.36
C SER A 116 15.74 -0.49 -7.81
N ASN A 117 14.41 -0.57 -7.90
CA ASN A 117 13.71 -1.74 -8.45
C ASN A 117 12.25 -1.44 -8.82
N ASN A 118 11.73 -2.10 -9.86
CA ASN A 118 10.35 -2.03 -10.39
C ASN A 118 9.91 -0.69 -11.03
N THR A 119 10.84 -0.10 -11.78
CA THR A 119 10.62 0.94 -12.79
C THR A 119 10.85 0.34 -14.18
N ASP A 120 10.73 1.15 -15.25
CA ASP A 120 11.33 0.81 -16.54
C ASP A 120 12.87 0.63 -16.44
N TYR A 121 13.46 1.04 -15.31
CA TYR A 121 14.90 1.08 -15.02
C TYR A 121 15.35 0.28 -13.77
N PRO A 122 15.11 -1.05 -13.66
CA PRO A 122 15.49 -1.81 -12.47
C PRO A 122 16.99 -1.76 -12.14
N GLY A 123 17.30 -1.54 -10.86
CA GLY A 123 18.67 -1.51 -10.32
C GLY A 123 19.32 -0.13 -10.25
N LEU A 124 18.60 0.95 -10.59
CA LEU A 124 19.15 2.30 -10.64
C LEU A 124 19.42 2.86 -9.24
N ARG A 125 20.69 2.92 -8.81
CA ARG A 125 21.06 3.59 -7.54
C ARG A 125 21.09 5.09 -7.74
N TYR A 126 20.94 5.83 -6.65
CA TYR A 126 20.99 7.29 -6.69
C TYR A 126 22.35 7.76 -7.21
N GLU A 127 23.45 7.17 -6.70
CA GLU A 127 24.81 7.48 -7.16
C GLU A 127 25.02 7.24 -8.67
N ASP A 128 24.28 6.30 -9.28
CA ASP A 128 24.48 5.92 -10.68
C ASP A 128 23.83 6.91 -11.68
N VAL A 129 22.94 7.80 -11.21
CA VAL A 129 22.30 8.86 -12.02
C VAL A 129 22.94 10.23 -11.83
N ILE A 130 23.87 10.36 -10.89
CA ILE A 130 24.66 11.56 -10.70
C ILE A 130 25.86 11.52 -11.64
N PRO A 131 26.03 12.52 -12.52
CA PRO A 131 27.21 12.58 -13.39
C PRO A 131 28.50 12.69 -12.57
N ASP A 132 29.54 11.97 -13.00
CA ASP A 132 30.89 12.13 -12.46
C ASP A 132 31.50 13.49 -12.87
N THR A 133 32.76 13.73 -12.47
CA THR A 133 33.47 14.98 -12.79
C THR A 133 33.65 15.23 -14.30
N ASN A 134 33.51 14.20 -15.13
CA ASN A 134 33.59 14.28 -16.59
C ASN A 134 32.19 14.34 -17.24
N GLY A 135 31.12 14.39 -16.44
CA GLY A 135 29.74 14.38 -16.90
C GLY A 135 29.22 13.00 -17.32
N GLN A 136 29.90 11.90 -16.99
CA GLN A 136 29.43 10.55 -17.32
C GLN A 136 28.55 9.97 -16.22
N VAL A 137 27.51 9.22 -16.58
CA VAL A 137 26.67 8.47 -15.63
C VAL A 137 27.02 6.98 -15.65
N HIS A 138 26.83 6.31 -14.52
CA HIS A 138 27.27 4.92 -14.32
C HIS A 138 26.09 3.93 -14.28
N ASN A 139 25.09 4.15 -15.13
CA ASN A 139 23.97 3.22 -15.30
C ASN A 139 23.81 2.75 -16.75
N LYS A 140 23.31 1.53 -16.92
CA LYS A 140 23.11 0.89 -18.23
C LYS A 140 22.06 1.56 -19.13
N TYR A 141 21.33 2.54 -18.60
CA TYR A 141 20.27 3.26 -19.30
C TYR A 141 20.71 4.63 -19.82
N GLY A 142 21.89 5.10 -19.44
CA GLY A 142 22.38 6.44 -19.77
C GLY A 142 21.59 7.58 -19.11
N LEU A 143 20.80 7.29 -18.07
CA LEU A 143 19.94 8.26 -17.41
C LEU A 143 20.71 9.16 -16.45
N ARG A 144 20.44 10.45 -16.49
CA ARG A 144 20.87 11.44 -15.51
C ARG A 144 19.74 11.78 -14.55
N ILE A 145 20.07 12.35 -13.40
CA ILE A 145 19.06 12.84 -12.46
C ILE A 145 18.09 13.84 -13.14
N ASP A 146 18.59 14.66 -14.06
CA ASP A 146 17.81 15.63 -14.86
C ASP A 146 16.73 14.97 -15.73
N ASP A 147 16.94 13.69 -16.11
CA ASP A 147 15.99 12.94 -16.93
C ASP A 147 14.82 12.36 -16.11
N LEU A 148 14.94 12.36 -14.78
CA LEU A 148 13.94 11.79 -13.87
C LEU A 148 12.87 12.80 -13.43
N TRP A 149 13.07 14.07 -13.75
CA TRP A 149 12.11 15.14 -13.46
C TRP A 149 10.90 15.09 -14.40
N PRO A 150 9.69 15.51 -13.95
CA PRO A 150 8.47 15.40 -14.75
C PRO A 150 8.36 16.51 -15.82
N LYS A 151 9.18 16.43 -16.87
CA LYS A 151 9.30 17.45 -17.94
C LYS A 151 8.02 17.74 -18.71
N HIS A 152 7.14 16.76 -18.86
CA HIS A 152 5.92 16.88 -19.66
C HIS A 152 4.63 16.84 -18.83
N ALA A 153 4.74 17.12 -17.52
CA ALA A 153 3.58 17.13 -16.65
C ALA A 153 2.72 18.39 -16.82
N ASP A 154 1.40 18.20 -16.80
CA ASP A 154 0.44 19.30 -16.64
C ASP A 154 0.41 19.82 -15.19
N LEU A 155 -0.33 20.90 -14.94
CA LEU A 155 -0.40 21.53 -13.62
C LEU A 155 -0.89 20.56 -12.52
N ASP A 156 -1.92 19.76 -12.79
CA ASP A 156 -2.47 18.82 -11.81
C ASP A 156 -1.49 17.68 -11.48
N GLN A 157 -0.76 17.22 -12.51
CA GLN A 157 0.32 16.26 -12.35
C GLN A 157 1.47 16.84 -11.53
N TRP A 158 1.85 18.10 -11.75
CA TRP A 158 2.85 18.80 -10.94
C TRP A 158 2.42 18.98 -9.49
N LYS A 159 1.17 19.38 -9.24
CA LYS A 159 0.62 19.49 -7.88
C LYS A 159 0.68 18.17 -7.15
N THR A 160 0.22 17.11 -7.79
CA THR A 160 0.29 15.75 -7.23
C THR A 160 1.75 15.33 -6.97
N TYR A 161 2.64 15.61 -7.91
CA TYR A 161 4.06 15.30 -7.79
C TYR A 161 4.70 16.02 -6.59
N LEU A 162 4.44 17.31 -6.43
CA LEU A 162 5.03 18.13 -5.37
C LEU A 162 4.52 17.73 -3.97
N GLN A 163 3.25 17.31 -3.85
CA GLN A 163 2.74 16.70 -2.62
C GLN A 163 3.49 15.41 -2.25
N HIS A 164 3.86 14.61 -3.26
CA HIS A 164 4.68 13.41 -3.06
C HIS A 164 6.14 13.73 -2.74
N VAL A 165 6.69 14.83 -3.26
CA VAL A 165 8.01 15.35 -2.86
C VAL A 165 7.98 15.69 -1.38
N VAL A 166 7.04 16.51 -0.91
CA VAL A 166 6.89 16.87 0.52
C VAL A 166 6.90 15.62 1.40
N SER A 167 6.07 14.63 1.07
CA SER A 167 5.96 13.37 1.82
C SER A 167 7.25 12.53 1.77
N THR A 168 7.96 12.55 0.64
CA THR A 168 9.18 11.76 0.44
C THR A 168 10.39 12.39 1.12
N SER A 169 10.60 13.69 0.94
CA SER A 169 11.69 14.47 1.53
C SER A 169 11.62 14.48 3.04
N SER A 170 10.42 14.65 3.61
CA SER A 170 10.19 14.51 5.05
C SER A 170 10.67 13.15 5.59
N ARG A 171 10.32 12.04 4.93
CA ARG A 171 10.73 10.69 5.34
C ARG A 171 12.23 10.47 5.17
N ILE A 172 12.82 10.99 4.09
CA ILE A 172 14.27 10.92 3.89
C ILE A 172 14.98 11.66 5.02
N GLY A 173 14.62 12.92 5.28
CA GLY A 173 15.22 13.74 6.33
C GLY A 173 15.09 13.11 7.72
N MET A 174 13.91 12.60 8.07
CA MET A 174 13.71 11.87 9.32
C MET A 174 14.65 10.65 9.45
N LEU A 175 14.78 9.86 8.38
CA LEU A 175 15.65 8.69 8.37
C LEU A 175 17.14 9.08 8.39
N ASP A 176 17.53 10.24 7.84
CA ASP A 176 18.86 10.85 7.95
C ASP A 176 19.18 11.18 9.41
N GLN A 177 18.28 11.86 10.12
CA GLN A 177 18.49 12.15 11.54
C GLN A 177 18.56 10.89 12.42
N ILE A 178 17.63 9.94 12.23
CA ILE A 178 17.65 8.64 12.94
C ILE A 178 18.97 7.90 12.71
N GLY A 179 19.48 7.93 11.47
CA GLY A 179 20.69 7.21 11.09
C GLY A 179 21.98 7.82 11.64
N SER A 180 22.03 9.14 11.82
CA SER A 180 23.19 9.83 12.38
C SER A 180 23.19 9.90 13.91
N ASP A 181 22.05 9.68 14.56
CA ASP A 181 21.96 9.78 16.02
C ASP A 181 22.72 8.61 16.71
N PRO A 182 23.76 8.90 17.53
CA PRO A 182 24.57 7.89 18.20
C PRO A 182 23.80 7.10 19.27
N SER A 183 22.69 7.63 19.77
CA SER A 183 21.81 6.95 20.72
C SER A 183 20.95 5.86 20.08
N LYS A 184 20.92 5.78 18.73
CA LYS A 184 20.30 4.71 17.93
C LYS A 184 18.84 4.45 18.30
N PRO A 185 17.95 5.45 18.15
CA PRO A 185 16.53 5.27 18.44
C PRO A 185 15.94 4.13 17.61
N ARG A 186 14.98 3.42 18.20
CA ARG A 186 14.07 2.58 17.42
C ARG A 186 13.07 3.47 16.70
N TRP A 187 12.44 2.95 15.66
CA TRP A 187 11.40 3.69 14.96
C TRP A 187 10.33 2.79 14.39
N ALA A 188 9.18 3.39 14.06
CA ALA A 188 8.02 2.75 13.48
C ALA A 188 7.62 3.44 12.17
N ARG A 189 6.96 2.68 11.29
CA ARG A 189 6.15 3.25 10.20
C ARG A 189 4.75 3.51 10.76
N VAL A 190 4.28 4.74 10.64
CA VAL A 190 2.97 5.15 11.16
C VAL A 190 2.10 5.56 9.97
N PRO A 191 0.98 4.85 9.68
CA PRO A 191 0.05 5.24 8.64
C PRO A 191 -0.49 6.65 8.87
N VAL A 192 -0.70 7.40 7.79
CA VAL A 192 -1.39 8.69 7.82
C VAL A 192 -2.64 8.51 6.97
N GLY A 193 -3.77 8.25 7.60
CA GLY A 193 -4.99 7.87 6.89
C GLY A 193 -4.93 6.47 6.26
N GLU A 194 -5.50 6.34 5.06
CA GLU A 194 -5.66 5.08 4.36
C GLU A 194 -4.42 4.65 3.56
N THR A 195 -3.43 4.08 4.25
CA THR A 195 -2.14 3.74 3.63
C THR A 195 -2.17 2.45 2.80
N CYS A 196 -1.18 2.31 1.90
CA CYS A 196 -1.05 1.15 1.02
C CYS A 196 -0.70 -0.15 1.77
N GLU A 197 -0.89 -1.30 1.14
CA GLU A 197 -0.73 -2.63 1.76
C GLU A 197 0.70 -2.87 2.28
N PHE A 198 1.69 -2.33 1.56
CA PHE A 198 3.08 -2.43 1.97
C PHE A 198 3.32 -1.64 3.25
N CYS A 199 2.74 -0.44 3.35
CA CYS A 199 2.88 0.40 4.52
C CYS A 199 2.13 -0.18 5.72
N VAL A 200 0.95 -0.78 5.53
CA VAL A 200 0.25 -1.56 6.58
C VAL A 200 1.14 -2.70 7.09
N MET A 201 1.74 -3.48 6.19
CA MET A 201 2.66 -4.58 6.57
C MET A 201 3.91 -4.08 7.31
N LEU A 202 4.46 -2.92 6.95
CA LEU A 202 5.60 -2.35 7.69
C LEU A 202 5.15 -1.77 9.05
N ALA A 203 4.01 -1.09 9.09
CA ALA A 203 3.47 -0.45 10.26
C ALA A 203 3.01 -1.45 11.32
N SER A 204 2.56 -2.64 10.92
CA SER A 204 2.16 -3.70 11.84
C SER A 204 3.29 -4.23 12.74
N ARG A 205 4.55 -3.87 12.45
CA ARG A 205 5.70 -4.28 13.26
C ARG A 205 5.95 -3.38 14.48
N GLY A 206 5.36 -2.19 14.53
CA GLY A 206 5.61 -1.22 15.62
C GLY A 206 7.03 -0.65 15.64
N PHE A 207 7.47 -0.22 16.82
CA PHE A 207 8.78 0.42 17.07
C PHE A 207 9.93 -0.58 17.14
N VAL A 208 10.13 -1.36 16.07
CA VAL A 208 11.17 -2.42 16.03
C VAL A 208 12.36 -2.08 15.14
N TYR A 209 12.22 -1.09 14.26
CA TYR A 209 13.24 -0.80 13.25
C TYR A 209 14.43 -0.07 13.88
N LEU A 210 15.63 -0.52 13.53
CA LEU A 210 16.91 0.08 13.96
C LEU A 210 17.67 0.70 12.79
N THR A 211 17.49 0.17 11.58
CA THR A 211 18.16 0.66 10.38
C THR A 211 17.17 0.81 9.22
N ARG A 212 17.54 1.62 8.23
CA ARG A 212 16.72 1.84 7.03
C ARG A 212 16.47 0.54 6.28
N GLU A 213 17.44 -0.36 6.21
CA GLU A 213 17.39 -1.59 5.42
C GLU A 213 16.29 -2.54 5.91
N THR A 214 16.08 -2.60 7.24
CA THR A 214 15.05 -3.46 7.84
C THR A 214 13.62 -2.96 7.58
N ALA A 215 13.46 -1.70 7.19
CA ALA A 215 12.18 -1.01 7.02
C ALA A 215 11.95 -0.45 5.62
N SER A 216 13.00 -0.39 4.81
CA SER A 216 13.00 -0.07 3.39
C SER A 216 13.43 -1.36 2.72
N LEU A 217 12.49 -2.30 2.60
CA LEU A 217 12.72 -3.65 2.02
C LEU A 217 13.15 -3.62 0.52
N GLY A 218 13.56 -2.46 0.00
CA GLY A 218 13.87 -2.10 -1.39
C GLY A 218 12.82 -1.15 -1.98
N GLY A 219 13.15 -0.43 -3.06
CA GLY A 219 12.25 0.54 -3.70
C GLY A 219 11.14 -0.06 -4.58
N GLY A 220 11.12 -1.39 -4.78
CA GLY A 220 10.26 -2.03 -5.79
C GLY A 220 8.86 -2.46 -5.37
N PHE A 221 8.38 -2.04 -4.19
CA PHE A 221 7.14 -2.58 -3.61
C PHE A 221 5.95 -1.61 -3.67
N HIS A 222 6.21 -0.35 -4.03
CA HIS A 222 5.21 0.70 -4.21
C HIS A 222 5.83 1.84 -5.04
N ASN A 223 5.02 2.62 -5.73
CA ASN A 223 5.43 3.72 -6.63
C ASN A 223 6.02 4.95 -5.89
N GLY A 224 6.53 4.80 -4.66
CA GLY A 224 7.03 5.91 -3.83
C GLY A 224 5.95 6.82 -3.22
N ARG A 225 4.71 6.77 -3.72
CA ARG A 225 3.56 7.63 -3.35
C ARG A 225 2.83 7.17 -2.08
N CYS A 226 3.59 6.71 -1.09
CA CYS A 226 3.03 6.31 0.20
C CYS A 226 2.96 7.51 1.15
N ASP A 227 1.90 7.57 1.94
CA ASP A 227 1.58 8.58 2.95
C ASP A 227 2.12 8.24 4.36
N CYS A 228 2.62 7.02 4.60
CA CYS A 228 3.09 6.63 5.93
C CYS A 228 4.32 7.44 6.37
N ASN A 229 4.32 7.83 7.64
CA ASN A 229 5.41 8.56 8.29
C ASN A 229 6.42 7.63 8.98
N VAL A 230 7.57 8.21 9.31
CA VAL A 230 8.62 7.59 10.11
C VAL A 230 8.62 8.29 11.46
N VAL A 231 8.51 7.52 12.54
CA VAL A 231 8.44 8.08 13.89
C VAL A 231 9.42 7.34 14.80
N PRO A 232 10.45 8.01 15.35
CA PRO A 232 11.39 7.39 16.27
C PRO A 232 10.91 7.41 17.73
N SER A 233 11.54 6.57 18.54
CA SER A 233 11.34 6.46 19.98
C SER A 233 12.59 5.93 20.68
N TRP A 234 12.83 6.41 21.89
CA TRP A 234 13.89 5.95 22.80
C TRP A 234 13.38 5.02 23.89
N GLY A 235 12.07 4.78 23.94
CA GLY A 235 11.43 3.87 24.87
C GLY A 235 10.11 3.34 24.33
N GLU A 236 9.29 2.80 25.23
CA GLU A 236 7.91 2.43 24.93
C GLU A 236 7.13 3.66 24.48
N ARG A 237 6.39 3.54 23.37
CA ARG A 237 5.64 4.65 22.79
C ARG A 237 4.32 4.16 22.22
N HIS A 238 3.25 4.82 22.64
CA HIS A 238 1.94 4.70 22.03
C HIS A 238 1.65 5.99 21.24
N ILE A 239 1.03 5.85 20.08
CA ILE A 239 0.56 7.00 19.29
C ILE A 239 -0.95 6.88 19.17
N ALA A 240 -1.66 7.95 19.50
CA ALA A 240 -3.12 7.98 19.35
C ALA A 240 -3.56 7.54 17.93
N GLY A 241 -4.47 6.58 17.86
CA GLY A 241 -5.00 6.06 16.59
C GLY A 241 -4.10 5.06 15.85
N TYR A 242 -2.93 4.71 16.40
CA TYR A 242 -2.02 3.72 15.81
C TYR A 242 -1.95 2.45 16.68
N ASP A 243 -2.54 1.36 16.20
CA ASP A 243 -2.47 0.02 16.80
C ASP A 243 -1.71 -0.93 15.84
N PRO A 244 -0.40 -1.19 16.08
CA PRO A 244 0.38 -2.13 15.29
C PRO A 244 -0.21 -3.54 15.29
N ASP A 245 -0.80 -3.97 16.40
CA ASP A 245 -1.36 -5.31 16.54
C ASP A 245 -2.66 -5.43 15.74
N ALA A 246 -3.47 -4.37 15.64
CA ALA A 246 -4.60 -4.32 14.70
C ALA A 246 -4.11 -4.53 13.27
N LEU A 247 -3.19 -3.69 12.81
CA LEU A 247 -2.63 -3.79 11.46
C LEU A 247 -2.02 -5.19 11.22
N TYR A 248 -1.40 -5.79 12.23
CA TYR A 248 -0.88 -7.16 12.16
C TYR A 248 -2.00 -8.19 11.98
N ARG A 249 -3.13 -8.06 12.68
CA ARG A 249 -4.31 -8.93 12.50
C ARG A 249 -4.82 -8.88 11.05
N GLN A 250 -4.92 -7.69 10.44
CA GLN A 250 -5.33 -7.54 9.04
C GLN A 250 -4.32 -8.15 8.06
N TYR A 251 -3.03 -7.84 8.22
CA TYR A 251 -1.96 -8.43 7.42
C TYR A 251 -1.96 -9.97 7.53
N LYS A 252 -2.02 -10.49 8.76
CA LYS A 252 -2.01 -11.93 9.04
C LYS A 252 -3.24 -12.62 8.44
N SER A 253 -4.43 -12.02 8.52
CA SER A 253 -5.63 -12.56 7.88
C SER A 253 -5.44 -12.74 6.35
N CYS A 254 -4.82 -11.77 5.67
CA CYS A 254 -4.49 -11.89 4.25
C CYS A 254 -3.41 -12.94 3.98
N ALA A 255 -2.36 -12.99 4.80
CA ALA A 255 -1.29 -13.97 4.67
C ALA A 255 -1.79 -15.41 4.89
N ASP A 256 -2.66 -15.60 5.88
CA ASP A 256 -3.29 -16.89 6.19
C ASP A 256 -4.20 -17.35 5.04
N THR A 257 -4.93 -16.43 4.40
CA THR A 257 -5.78 -16.71 3.22
C THR A 257 -5.01 -17.45 2.12
N ILE A 258 -3.75 -17.09 1.89
CA ILE A 258 -2.91 -17.67 0.82
C ILE A 258 -1.81 -18.59 1.36
N SER A 259 -1.85 -18.96 2.64
CA SER A 259 -0.78 -19.73 3.29
C SER A 259 -0.46 -21.05 2.59
N THR A 260 -1.48 -21.71 2.03
CA THR A 260 -1.33 -22.96 1.27
C THR A 260 -0.62 -22.79 -0.08
N LEU A 261 -0.60 -21.56 -0.61
CA LEU A 261 0.02 -21.19 -1.89
C LEU A 261 1.42 -20.59 -1.72
N THR A 262 1.83 -20.26 -0.50
CA THR A 262 3.11 -19.60 -0.20
C THR A 262 4.12 -20.50 0.51
N THR A 263 3.94 -21.82 0.45
CA THR A 263 4.85 -22.80 1.05
C THR A 263 6.19 -22.89 0.30
N GLN A 264 7.21 -23.46 0.94
CA GLN A 264 8.50 -23.70 0.27
C GLN A 264 8.36 -24.65 -0.94
N ASP A 265 7.48 -25.64 -0.87
CA ASP A 265 7.25 -26.54 -2.00
C ASP A 265 6.58 -25.82 -3.16
N LYS A 266 5.65 -24.88 -2.88
CA LYS A 266 5.09 -24.01 -3.92
C LYS A 266 6.13 -23.09 -4.55
N TYR A 267 7.11 -22.64 -3.77
CA TYR A 267 8.24 -21.91 -4.31
C TYR A 267 9.14 -22.78 -5.20
N LYS A 268 9.36 -24.05 -4.86
CA LYS A 268 10.06 -25.01 -5.73
C LYS A 268 9.28 -25.25 -7.02
N ASP A 269 7.95 -25.43 -6.94
CA ASP A 269 7.07 -25.54 -8.10
C ASP A 269 7.23 -24.31 -9.01
N TYR A 270 7.19 -23.11 -8.44
CA TYR A 270 7.44 -21.84 -9.14
C TYR A 270 8.78 -21.83 -9.85
N LEU A 271 9.88 -22.17 -9.16
CA LEU A 271 11.21 -22.22 -9.77
C LEU A 271 11.30 -23.28 -10.88
N SER A 272 10.62 -24.42 -10.74
CA SER A 272 10.64 -25.50 -11.74
C SER A 272 9.97 -25.11 -13.07
N ALA A 273 9.02 -24.16 -13.03
CA ALA A 273 8.32 -23.66 -14.21
C ALA A 273 9.13 -22.59 -14.99
N LEU A 274 10.25 -22.11 -14.43
CA LEU A 274 11.09 -21.09 -15.05
C LEU A 274 12.23 -21.70 -15.88
N SER A 275 12.67 -20.98 -16.91
CA SER A 275 13.95 -21.26 -17.58
C SER A 275 15.14 -20.93 -16.67
N ASP A 276 16.33 -21.47 -16.97
CA ASP A 276 17.52 -21.23 -16.12
C ASP A 276 17.93 -19.75 -16.07
N LYS A 277 17.71 -19.01 -17.17
CA LYS A 277 17.92 -17.56 -17.22
C LYS A 277 16.95 -16.79 -16.33
N GLU A 278 15.71 -17.26 -16.19
CA GLU A 278 14.70 -16.64 -15.32
C GLU A 278 14.94 -17.02 -13.86
N LYS A 279 15.32 -18.27 -13.56
CA LYS A 279 15.70 -18.70 -12.21
C LYS A 279 16.85 -17.86 -11.65
N ALA A 280 17.84 -17.53 -12.46
CA ALA A 280 18.96 -16.67 -12.05
C ALA A 280 18.53 -15.27 -11.60
N LYS A 281 17.32 -14.82 -11.97
CA LYS A 281 16.73 -13.54 -11.59
C LYS A 281 15.57 -13.68 -10.60
N ALA A 282 15.21 -14.90 -10.22
CA ALA A 282 14.07 -15.15 -9.36
C ALA A 282 14.33 -14.57 -7.96
N PRO A 283 13.31 -13.98 -7.31
CA PRO A 283 13.45 -13.50 -5.94
C PRO A 283 13.67 -14.66 -4.98
N GLU A 284 14.40 -14.41 -3.87
CA GLU A 284 14.47 -15.33 -2.74
C GLU A 284 13.09 -15.68 -2.19
N TYR A 285 12.94 -16.86 -1.57
CA TYR A 285 11.68 -17.35 -1.03
C TYR A 285 10.93 -16.33 -0.16
N LYS A 286 11.63 -15.65 0.77
CA LYS A 286 11.01 -14.64 1.66
C LYS A 286 10.42 -13.47 0.87
N LYS A 287 11.10 -13.03 -0.19
CA LYS A 287 10.65 -11.97 -1.08
C LYS A 287 9.47 -12.43 -1.93
N TRP A 288 9.58 -13.60 -2.56
CA TRP A 288 8.50 -14.22 -3.33
C TRP A 288 7.22 -14.38 -2.51
N LYS A 289 7.32 -14.94 -1.29
CA LYS A 289 6.19 -15.14 -0.38
C LYS A 289 5.53 -13.81 -0.04
N ARG A 290 6.30 -12.82 0.42
CA ARG A 290 5.78 -11.50 0.77
C ARG A 290 5.10 -10.83 -0.42
N ASP A 291 5.65 -10.94 -1.62
CA ASP A 291 5.07 -10.30 -2.81
C ASP A 291 3.69 -10.89 -3.15
N LEU A 292 3.48 -12.18 -2.90
CA LEU A 292 2.16 -12.81 -2.99
C LEU A 292 1.20 -12.35 -1.87
N GLU A 293 1.69 -12.21 -0.64
CA GLU A 293 0.88 -11.71 0.49
C GLU A 293 0.41 -10.27 0.24
N LEU A 294 1.29 -9.40 -0.28
CA LEU A 294 0.94 -8.03 -0.64
C LEU A 294 -0.04 -8.00 -1.81
N ALA A 295 0.10 -8.88 -2.81
CA ALA A 295 -0.86 -9.00 -3.89
C ALA A 295 -2.25 -9.41 -3.38
N GLU A 296 -2.32 -10.25 -2.34
CA GLU A 296 -3.58 -10.61 -1.69
C GLU A 296 -4.18 -9.43 -0.92
N MET A 297 -3.37 -8.68 -0.19
CA MET A 297 -3.84 -7.48 0.50
C MET A 297 -4.37 -6.42 -0.47
N ARG A 298 -3.73 -6.24 -1.64
CA ARG A 298 -4.02 -5.12 -2.57
C ARG A 298 -5.47 -5.01 -3.01
N TRP A 299 -6.21 -6.13 -3.05
CA TRP A 299 -7.60 -6.13 -3.48
C TRP A 299 -8.62 -6.10 -2.33
N ARG A 300 -8.14 -6.09 -1.08
CA ARG A 300 -8.99 -5.84 0.09
C ARG A 300 -9.41 -4.39 0.14
N ASP A 301 -10.53 -4.16 0.83
CA ASP A 301 -10.98 -2.82 1.19
C ASP A 301 -9.90 -2.06 1.96
N ARG A 302 -9.65 -0.82 1.54
CA ARG A 302 -8.53 -0.02 2.04
C ARG A 302 -8.77 0.44 3.48
N THR A 303 -10.01 0.82 3.82
CA THR A 303 -10.40 1.17 5.19
C THR A 303 -10.21 -0.05 6.08
N TRP A 304 -10.71 -1.22 5.68
CA TRP A 304 -10.55 -2.47 6.43
C TRP A 304 -9.09 -2.82 6.68
N LEU A 305 -8.20 -2.68 5.69
CA LEU A 305 -6.76 -2.95 5.89
C LEU A 305 -6.13 -2.05 6.96
N ASN A 306 -6.62 -0.83 7.11
CA ASN A 306 -6.06 0.16 8.03
C ASN A 306 -6.73 0.16 9.41
N THR A 307 -8.00 -0.22 9.50
CA THR A 307 -8.81 -0.08 10.73
C THR A 307 -9.49 -1.37 11.19
N GLY A 308 -9.52 -2.40 10.35
CA GLY A 308 -10.34 -3.59 10.55
C GLY A 308 -11.85 -3.37 10.40
N THR A 309 -12.30 -2.16 10.05
CA THR A 309 -13.71 -1.84 9.85
C THR A 309 -14.25 -2.55 8.60
N PRO A 310 -15.26 -3.43 8.72
CA PRO A 310 -15.80 -4.15 7.55
C PRO A 310 -16.44 -3.19 6.53
N PRO A 311 -16.14 -3.31 5.22
CA PRO A 311 -16.76 -2.47 4.18
C PRO A 311 -18.28 -2.66 4.15
N PRO A 312 -19.07 -1.63 3.82
CA PRO A 312 -20.53 -1.73 3.75
C PRO A 312 -20.97 -2.68 2.64
N ILE A 313 -22.15 -3.29 2.80
CA ILE A 313 -22.85 -3.98 1.70
C ILE A 313 -23.52 -2.91 0.85
N THR A 314 -23.26 -2.92 -0.45
CA THR A 314 -23.81 -1.96 -1.39
C THR A 314 -24.49 -2.67 -2.54
N PHE A 315 -25.48 -2.01 -3.13
CA PHE A 315 -26.24 -2.49 -4.27
C PHE A 315 -26.25 -1.43 -5.37
N HIS A 316 -26.32 -1.86 -6.62
CA HIS A 316 -26.44 -0.96 -7.76
C HIS A 316 -27.69 -0.07 -7.69
N ASN A 317 -28.81 -0.61 -7.19
CA ASN A 317 -30.07 0.11 -6.98
C ASN A 317 -30.96 -0.59 -5.94
N ASP A 318 -31.99 0.10 -5.45
CA ASP A 318 -32.92 -0.41 -4.44
C ASP A 318 -33.74 -1.62 -4.90
N GLU A 319 -33.91 -1.80 -6.21
CA GLU A 319 -34.63 -2.96 -6.76
C GLU A 319 -33.82 -4.24 -6.59
N LEU A 320 -32.53 -4.19 -6.93
CA LEU A 320 -31.59 -5.28 -6.72
C LEU A 320 -31.41 -5.59 -5.24
N GLU A 321 -31.39 -4.58 -4.38
CA GLU A 321 -31.36 -4.75 -2.92
C GLU A 321 -32.57 -5.57 -2.44
N ARG A 322 -33.79 -5.10 -2.74
CA ARG A 322 -35.02 -5.80 -2.34
C ARG A 322 -35.09 -7.21 -2.89
N GLU A 323 -34.72 -7.42 -4.16
CA GLU A 323 -34.72 -8.75 -4.77
C GLU A 323 -33.71 -9.67 -4.09
N THR A 324 -32.48 -9.21 -3.84
CA THR A 324 -31.44 -10.01 -3.20
C THR A 324 -31.85 -10.40 -1.77
N GLU A 325 -32.40 -9.46 -1.00
CA GLU A 325 -32.85 -9.71 0.37
C GLU A 325 -34.00 -10.71 0.45
N THR A 326 -34.93 -10.65 -0.51
CA THR A 326 -36.14 -11.49 -0.50
C THR A 326 -35.92 -12.85 -1.14
N ALA A 327 -35.29 -12.90 -2.32
CA ALA A 327 -35.15 -14.11 -3.10
C ALA A 327 -33.84 -14.87 -2.80
N ARG A 328 -32.80 -14.18 -2.34
CA ARG A 328 -31.45 -14.73 -2.18
C ARG A 328 -30.80 -14.36 -0.83
N PRO A 329 -31.50 -14.53 0.32
CA PRO A 329 -30.99 -14.11 1.63
C PRO A 329 -29.67 -14.78 2.04
N GLN A 330 -29.35 -15.94 1.47
CA GLN A 330 -28.06 -16.60 1.64
C GLN A 330 -26.88 -15.78 1.10
N GLU A 331 -27.06 -15.03 0.01
CA GLU A 331 -26.01 -14.17 -0.55
C GLU A 331 -25.70 -12.99 0.38
N ILE A 332 -26.70 -12.49 1.11
CA ILE A 332 -26.51 -11.48 2.16
C ILE A 332 -25.74 -12.04 3.36
N ARG A 333 -25.99 -13.30 3.74
CA ARG A 333 -25.19 -13.97 4.80
C ARG A 333 -23.74 -14.12 4.37
N THR A 334 -23.50 -14.56 3.13
CA THR A 334 -22.16 -14.63 2.54
C THR A 334 -21.49 -13.26 2.49
N ALA A 335 -22.20 -12.20 2.10
CA ALA A 335 -21.70 -10.83 2.14
C ALA A 335 -21.25 -10.40 3.54
N ASN A 336 -22.06 -10.71 4.56
CA ASN A 336 -21.74 -10.44 5.96
C ASN A 336 -20.51 -11.20 6.47
N ARG A 337 -20.26 -12.43 5.98
CA ARG A 337 -19.04 -13.18 6.31
C ARG A 337 -17.82 -12.61 5.59
N LEU A 338 -17.95 -12.34 4.29
CA LEU A 338 -16.84 -11.88 3.45
C LEU A 338 -16.34 -10.48 3.82
N ARG A 339 -17.23 -9.56 4.23
CA ARG A 339 -16.80 -8.24 4.70
C ARG A 339 -15.92 -8.28 5.96
N LYS A 340 -16.00 -9.34 6.78
CA LYS A 340 -15.10 -9.53 7.93
C LYS A 340 -13.64 -9.73 7.49
N HIS A 341 -13.43 -10.20 6.27
CA HIS A 341 -12.12 -10.41 5.62
C HIS A 341 -11.72 -9.26 4.70
N GLY A 342 -12.40 -8.11 4.77
CA GLY A 342 -12.12 -6.95 3.93
C GLY A 342 -12.50 -7.14 2.46
N VAL A 343 -13.37 -8.10 2.14
CA VAL A 343 -13.94 -8.22 0.79
C VAL A 343 -15.14 -7.29 0.68
N THR A 344 -15.12 -6.35 -0.27
CA THR A 344 -16.22 -5.40 -0.50
C THR A 344 -17.40 -6.09 -1.18
N PRO A 345 -18.56 -6.22 -0.51
CA PRO A 345 -19.77 -6.78 -1.09
C PRO A 345 -20.55 -5.72 -1.87
N ALA A 346 -20.13 -5.49 -3.12
CA ALA A 346 -20.73 -4.50 -4.02
C ALA A 346 -21.59 -5.18 -5.09
N PHE A 347 -22.84 -5.51 -4.75
CA PHE A 347 -23.78 -6.17 -5.66
C PHE A 347 -24.03 -5.31 -6.90
N GLN A 348 -23.82 -5.90 -8.08
CA GLN A 348 -24.03 -5.24 -9.37
C GLN A 348 -25.10 -5.95 -10.20
N ILE A 349 -25.57 -5.29 -11.26
CA ILE A 349 -26.34 -5.96 -12.30
C ILE A 349 -25.42 -6.97 -12.99
N ASP A 350 -25.75 -8.25 -12.90
CA ASP A 350 -24.91 -9.38 -13.31
C ASP A 350 -24.82 -9.60 -14.83
N TYR A 351 -25.14 -8.56 -15.61
CA TYR A 351 -25.05 -8.61 -17.06
C TYR A 351 -24.87 -7.24 -17.69
N THR A 352 -24.32 -7.27 -18.89
CA THR A 352 -24.35 -6.13 -19.82
C THR A 352 -24.95 -6.57 -21.14
N ILE A 353 -25.55 -5.63 -21.84
CA ILE A 353 -26.02 -5.84 -23.22
C ILE A 353 -24.88 -5.42 -24.15
N VAL A 354 -24.48 -6.32 -25.04
CA VAL A 354 -23.44 -6.06 -26.04
C VAL A 354 -24.04 -6.28 -27.41
N LYS A 355 -23.91 -5.28 -28.28
CA LYS A 355 -24.33 -5.41 -29.68
C LYS A 355 -23.29 -6.21 -30.45
N ASN A 356 -23.72 -7.31 -31.06
CA ASN A 356 -22.87 -8.12 -31.92
C ASN A 356 -22.49 -7.30 -33.18
N PRO A 357 -21.20 -7.04 -33.43
CA PRO A 357 -20.78 -6.20 -34.55
C PRO A 357 -21.11 -6.78 -35.93
N GLN A 358 -21.29 -8.10 -36.03
CA GLN A 358 -21.50 -8.81 -37.29
C GLN A 358 -22.99 -8.96 -37.62
N THR A 359 -23.82 -9.23 -36.62
CA THR A 359 -25.27 -9.47 -36.81
C THR A 359 -26.12 -8.26 -36.43
N GLY A 360 -25.57 -7.31 -35.69
CA GLY A 360 -26.31 -6.17 -35.14
C GLY A 360 -27.26 -6.54 -33.98
N VAL A 361 -27.32 -7.81 -33.59
CA VAL A 361 -28.20 -8.31 -32.52
C VAL A 361 -27.63 -7.98 -31.16
N GLU A 362 -28.49 -7.56 -30.23
CA GLU A 362 -28.12 -7.37 -28.83
C GLU A 362 -28.05 -8.71 -28.09
N GLU A 363 -26.90 -8.97 -27.47
CA GLU A 363 -26.63 -10.20 -26.71
C GLU A 363 -26.38 -9.86 -25.24
N ARG A 364 -26.99 -10.64 -24.34
CA ARG A 364 -26.70 -10.55 -22.90
C ARG A 364 -25.38 -11.24 -22.60
N ARG A 365 -24.41 -10.51 -22.05
CA ARG A 365 -23.16 -11.06 -21.51
C ARG A 365 -23.18 -11.00 -19.99
N GLY A 366 -22.89 -12.13 -19.35
CA GLY A 366 -22.84 -12.22 -17.89
C GLY A 366 -21.64 -11.50 -17.30
N LEU A 367 -21.88 -10.82 -16.18
CA LEU A 367 -20.91 -10.19 -15.28
C LEU A 367 -20.89 -10.95 -13.95
N ALA A 368 -19.84 -10.73 -13.17
CA ALA A 368 -19.70 -11.24 -11.82
C ALA A 368 -20.81 -10.70 -10.90
N ASP A 369 -21.15 -11.46 -9.87
CA ASP A 369 -22.23 -11.08 -8.94
C ASP A 369 -21.93 -9.74 -8.24
N TRP A 370 -20.66 -9.48 -7.93
CA TRP A 370 -20.18 -8.22 -7.34
C TRP A 370 -19.19 -7.48 -8.24
N ALA A 371 -19.25 -6.14 -8.18
CA ALA A 371 -18.28 -5.26 -8.80
C ALA A 371 -16.86 -5.59 -8.35
N GLY A 372 -15.87 -5.30 -9.20
CA GLY A 372 -14.49 -5.74 -8.99
C GLY A 372 -14.24 -7.19 -9.43
N GLY A 373 -15.20 -7.83 -10.10
CA GLY A 373 -15.03 -9.14 -10.73
C GLY A 373 -15.07 -10.30 -9.74
N ILE A 374 -15.93 -10.21 -8.73
CA ILE A 374 -16.10 -11.23 -7.69
C ILE A 374 -17.41 -11.98 -7.92
N GLU A 375 -17.28 -13.26 -8.26
CA GLU A 375 -18.39 -14.20 -8.36
C GLU A 375 -18.56 -14.93 -7.03
N ILE A 376 -19.79 -15.08 -6.54
CA ILE A 376 -20.09 -15.82 -5.32
C ILE A 376 -20.94 -17.06 -5.62
N LYS A 377 -20.72 -18.13 -4.86
CA LYS A 377 -21.58 -19.32 -4.88
C LYS A 377 -21.85 -19.75 -3.46
N THR A 378 -23.12 -19.98 -3.14
CA THR A 378 -23.62 -20.25 -1.77
C THR A 378 -24.30 -21.63 -1.71
N PRO A 379 -23.57 -22.73 -1.96
CA PRO A 379 -24.16 -24.06 -1.97
C PRO A 379 -24.76 -24.46 -0.61
N ASP A 380 -26.01 -24.95 -0.59
CA ASP A 380 -26.62 -25.52 0.62
C ASP A 380 -26.45 -27.05 0.72
N ARG A 381 -26.50 -27.74 -0.43
CA ARG A 381 -26.53 -29.20 -0.57
C ARG A 381 -25.63 -29.71 -1.70
N ALA A 382 -24.71 -28.88 -2.18
CA ALA A 382 -23.81 -29.30 -3.25
C ALA A 382 -22.80 -30.31 -2.71
N GLY A 383 -22.97 -31.59 -3.07
CA GLY A 383 -22.06 -32.69 -2.70
C GLY A 383 -21.28 -33.32 -3.86
N LYS A 384 -21.47 -32.84 -5.10
CA LYS A 384 -20.92 -33.48 -6.30
C LYS A 384 -19.84 -32.64 -6.96
N ARG A 385 -18.78 -33.31 -7.42
CA ARG A 385 -17.72 -32.73 -8.27
C ARG A 385 -18.27 -31.96 -9.46
N THR A 386 -19.28 -32.51 -10.15
CA THR A 386 -19.86 -31.90 -11.35
C THR A 386 -20.51 -30.55 -11.08
N THR A 387 -21.07 -30.36 -9.88
CA THR A 387 -21.64 -29.08 -9.45
C THR A 387 -20.54 -28.02 -9.32
N ILE A 388 -19.43 -28.36 -8.66
CA ILE A 388 -18.29 -27.46 -8.49
C ILE A 388 -17.65 -27.14 -9.85
N GLU A 389 -17.51 -28.13 -10.73
CA GLU A 389 -17.03 -27.90 -12.09
C GLU A 389 -17.92 -26.93 -12.87
N HIS A 390 -19.24 -27.03 -12.70
CA HIS A 390 -20.18 -26.09 -13.32
C HIS A 390 -20.00 -24.66 -12.80
N TYR A 391 -19.78 -24.47 -11.50
CA TYR A 391 -19.48 -23.15 -10.93
C TYR A 391 -18.23 -22.54 -11.56
N LEU A 392 -17.13 -23.30 -11.63
CA LEU A 392 -15.88 -22.83 -12.26
C LEU A 392 -16.06 -22.56 -13.77
N ALA A 393 -16.84 -23.38 -14.46
CA ALA A 393 -17.11 -23.21 -15.88
C ALA A 393 -17.93 -21.93 -16.15
N ASN A 394 -18.95 -21.64 -15.34
CA ASN A 394 -19.76 -20.43 -15.48
C ASN A 394 -18.97 -19.17 -15.16
N ALA A 395 -18.22 -19.17 -14.05
CA ALA A 395 -17.33 -18.07 -13.69
C ALA A 395 -16.35 -17.75 -14.82
N SER A 396 -15.81 -18.78 -15.50
CA SER A 396 -14.88 -18.58 -16.62
C SER A 396 -15.48 -17.96 -17.89
N LYS A 397 -16.81 -17.88 -18.00
CA LYS A 397 -17.51 -17.24 -19.11
C LYS A 397 -17.91 -15.80 -18.82
N LYS A 398 -17.93 -15.40 -17.54
CA LYS A 398 -18.27 -14.04 -17.11
C LYS A 398 -17.14 -13.08 -17.47
N GLN A 399 -17.48 -11.96 -18.10
CA GLN A 399 -16.51 -11.10 -18.79
C GLN A 399 -15.51 -10.42 -17.84
N ASP A 400 -15.97 -10.02 -16.66
CA ASP A 400 -15.22 -9.29 -15.63
C ASP A 400 -14.77 -10.18 -14.46
N CYS A 401 -15.19 -11.45 -14.42
CA CYS A 401 -14.93 -12.34 -13.30
C CYS A 401 -13.44 -12.71 -13.20
N THR A 402 -12.79 -12.25 -12.13
CA THR A 402 -11.40 -12.55 -11.80
C THR A 402 -11.27 -13.41 -10.54
N ARG A 403 -12.30 -13.46 -9.70
CA ARG A 403 -12.34 -14.21 -8.45
C ARG A 403 -13.66 -14.93 -8.33
N LEU A 404 -13.61 -16.22 -7.98
CA LEU A 404 -14.78 -17.00 -7.61
C LEU A 404 -14.63 -17.41 -6.14
N ILE A 405 -15.63 -17.10 -5.33
CA ILE A 405 -15.69 -17.44 -3.91
C ILE A 405 -16.84 -18.42 -3.71
N ILE A 406 -16.52 -19.61 -3.19
CA ILE A 406 -17.52 -20.63 -2.85
C ILE A 406 -17.70 -20.60 -1.33
N ASP A 407 -18.84 -20.13 -0.85
CA ASP A 407 -19.19 -20.12 0.56
C ASP A 407 -19.69 -21.50 0.99
N ASN A 408 -18.81 -22.29 1.61
CA ASN A 408 -19.11 -23.64 2.07
C ASN A 408 -19.66 -23.68 3.51
N THR A 409 -19.82 -22.53 4.16
CA THR A 409 -20.14 -22.42 5.60
C THR A 409 -21.43 -23.11 6.01
N GLU A 410 -22.42 -23.14 5.11
CA GLU A 410 -23.75 -23.73 5.35
C GLU A 410 -23.97 -25.04 4.58
N ASN A 411 -22.95 -25.57 3.90
CA ASN A 411 -23.09 -26.73 3.03
C ASN A 411 -22.92 -28.04 3.80
N ALA A 412 -24.03 -28.62 4.25
CA ALA A 412 -24.00 -29.89 5.00
C ALA A 412 -23.56 -31.12 4.18
N CYS A 413 -23.42 -31.00 2.86
CA CYS A 413 -23.17 -32.13 1.96
C CYS A 413 -21.72 -32.26 1.47
N MET A 414 -20.81 -31.37 1.88
CA MET A 414 -19.41 -31.42 1.45
C MET A 414 -18.50 -30.78 2.50
N SER A 415 -17.56 -31.56 3.03
CA SER A 415 -16.50 -31.02 3.90
C SER A 415 -15.57 -30.07 3.15
N ASP A 416 -14.86 -29.23 3.90
CA ASP A 416 -13.90 -28.29 3.32
C ASP A 416 -12.76 -29.01 2.59
N GLU A 417 -12.26 -30.11 3.15
CA GLU A 417 -11.22 -30.92 2.52
C GLU A 417 -11.68 -31.48 1.18
N GLN A 418 -12.90 -32.04 1.12
CA GLN A 418 -13.48 -32.57 -0.11
C GLN A 418 -13.64 -31.47 -1.17
N LEU A 419 -14.13 -30.29 -0.78
CA LEU A 419 -14.28 -29.16 -1.70
C LEU A 419 -12.92 -28.72 -2.26
N ILE A 420 -11.91 -28.59 -1.40
CA ILE A 420 -10.53 -28.22 -1.78
C ILE A 420 -9.95 -29.24 -2.77
N GLU A 421 -10.08 -30.54 -2.50
CA GLU A 421 -9.61 -31.61 -3.38
C GLU A 421 -10.30 -31.60 -4.75
N ILE A 422 -11.62 -31.37 -4.76
CA ILE A 422 -12.39 -31.23 -6.00
C ILE A 422 -11.89 -30.02 -6.80
N ILE A 423 -11.72 -28.85 -6.18
CA ILE A 423 -11.26 -27.64 -6.86
C ILE A 423 -9.87 -27.86 -7.48
N LYS A 424 -8.93 -28.45 -6.74
CA LYS A 424 -7.55 -28.71 -7.19
C LYS A 424 -7.48 -29.61 -8.43
N THR A 425 -8.46 -30.48 -8.63
CA THR A 425 -8.50 -31.41 -9.77
C THR A 425 -9.26 -30.85 -10.98
N ILE A 426 -9.83 -29.64 -10.92
CA ILE A 426 -10.58 -29.03 -12.03
C ILE A 426 -9.73 -27.99 -12.77
N ASN A 427 -9.45 -28.25 -14.05
CA ASN A 427 -8.66 -27.36 -14.91
C ASN A 427 -9.51 -26.28 -15.63
N ARG A 428 -10.43 -25.63 -14.91
CA ARG A 428 -11.31 -24.55 -15.39
C ARG A 428 -10.99 -23.26 -14.65
N PHE A 429 -11.39 -22.11 -15.23
CA PHE A 429 -11.15 -20.78 -14.67
C PHE A 429 -9.65 -20.51 -14.41
N LYS A 430 -8.80 -20.78 -15.42
CA LYS A 430 -7.33 -20.75 -15.32
C LYS A 430 -6.74 -19.36 -15.07
N ARG A 431 -7.46 -18.31 -15.47
CA ARG A 431 -7.00 -16.91 -15.38
C ARG A 431 -7.48 -16.20 -14.12
N GLY A 432 -8.36 -16.85 -13.34
CA GLY A 432 -8.93 -16.29 -12.13
C GLY A 432 -8.53 -17.08 -10.90
N SER A 433 -8.78 -16.49 -9.73
CA SER A 433 -8.50 -17.09 -8.43
C SER A 433 -9.74 -17.75 -7.86
N VAL A 434 -9.62 -18.90 -7.19
CA VAL A 434 -10.75 -19.51 -6.46
C VAL A 434 -10.47 -19.49 -4.97
N TYR A 435 -11.45 -19.01 -4.24
CA TYR A 435 -11.49 -18.98 -2.79
C TYR A 435 -12.64 -19.84 -2.29
N ILE A 436 -12.51 -20.29 -1.05
CA ILE A 436 -13.62 -20.82 -0.27
C ILE A 436 -13.77 -20.03 1.02
N LEU A 437 -14.99 -19.92 1.53
CA LEU A 437 -15.20 -19.77 2.98
C LEU A 437 -15.42 -21.18 3.53
N ASP A 438 -14.56 -21.59 4.44
CA ASP A 438 -14.66 -22.89 5.11
C ASP A 438 -15.80 -22.91 6.16
N HIS A 439 -16.09 -24.06 6.77
CA HIS A 439 -17.15 -24.16 7.79
C HIS A 439 -16.90 -23.30 9.04
N SER A 440 -15.66 -22.86 9.26
CA SER A 440 -15.27 -21.97 10.36
C SER A 440 -15.24 -20.49 9.94
N GLU A 441 -15.78 -20.16 8.76
CA GLU A 441 -15.77 -18.84 8.13
C GLU A 441 -14.38 -18.29 7.79
N ASN A 442 -13.34 -19.13 7.68
CA ASN A 442 -12.03 -18.68 7.20
C ASN A 442 -12.05 -18.57 5.68
N LEU A 443 -11.53 -17.46 5.16
CA LEU A 443 -11.32 -17.28 3.72
C LEU A 443 -10.01 -17.95 3.31
N ILE A 444 -10.06 -18.89 2.37
CA ILE A 444 -8.89 -19.64 1.92
C ILE A 444 -8.82 -19.61 0.40
N ARG A 445 -7.67 -19.21 -0.15
CA ARG A 445 -7.40 -19.26 -1.59
C ARG A 445 -6.84 -20.63 -1.99
N ILE A 446 -7.45 -21.23 -3.00
CA ILE A 446 -7.12 -22.58 -3.49
C ILE A 446 -6.34 -22.54 -4.80
N LYS A 447 -6.59 -21.55 -5.67
CA LYS A 447 -5.84 -21.31 -6.92
C LYS A 447 -5.76 -19.82 -7.26
#